data_AF-A0A946VB26-F1
#
_entry.id   AF-A0A946VB26-F1
#
_cell.length_a   1.000
_cell.length_b   1.000
_cell.length_c   1.000
_cell.angle_alpha   90.00
_cell.angle_beta   90.00
_cell.angle_gamma   90.00
#
_symmetry.space_group_name_H-M   'P 1'
#
loop_
_entity.id
_entity.type
_entity.pdbx_description
1 polymer ?
#
loop_
_entity_poly.entity_id
_entity_poly.type
_entity_poly.pdbx_seq_one_letter_code
_entity_poly.pdbx_strand_id
1 'polypeptide(L)'
;MLANKPNDEKLKVVLYWHMHQPEYRDLLTGVYQQPWTYLHTIKDYIDMAMHLEAHPQARVVVNFTPILLEQIEDYANQVINYLSNETPMRDPLLSALAYPTISTDYSQRIKIINWCSRAHEKHVIQRFPAYHRLIKISEELGENPQVVAYLTDQYISDLLVWYHLGWLAEHVRRSDLRIKRLLKKEHSYDDHDRYELITVIGELLTSTIPRYRVLTESKQIELSTTPYAHPMIPLLVDLNCALEA
;
A
#
# COMPACT_ATOMS: atom_id res chain seq x y z
N MET A 1 58.41 19.16 -1.65
CA MET A 1 57.20 18.44 -2.12
C MET A 1 56.17 18.52 -1.02
N LEU A 2 55.16 19.38 -1.16
CA LEU A 2 54.03 19.41 -0.23
C LEU A 2 53.11 18.25 -0.60
N ALA A 3 53.07 17.22 0.24
CA ALA A 3 52.12 16.13 0.08
C ALA A 3 50.71 16.70 0.27
N ASN A 4 49.90 16.65 -0.79
CA ASN A 4 48.46 16.86 -0.69
C ASN A 4 47.92 15.84 0.32
N LYS A 5 47.58 16.30 1.53
CA LYS A 5 46.75 15.50 2.44
C LYS A 5 45.40 15.29 1.73
N PRO A 6 44.90 14.05 1.62
CA PRO A 6 43.55 13.83 1.12
C PRO A 6 42.59 14.61 2.02
N ASN A 7 41.69 15.38 1.39
CA ASN A 7 40.68 16.14 2.10
C ASN A 7 39.70 15.14 2.73
N ASP A 8 39.83 14.92 4.04
CA ASP A 8 39.06 13.94 4.82
C ASP A 8 37.64 14.46 5.19
N GLU A 9 37.26 15.64 4.67
CA GLU A 9 35.93 16.20 4.86
C GLU A 9 34.90 15.45 4.03
N LYS A 10 34.19 14.53 4.69
CA LYS A 10 33.04 13.84 4.11
C LYS A 10 31.87 14.81 3.92
N LEU A 11 31.22 14.75 2.76
CA LEU A 11 29.97 15.46 2.50
C LEU A 11 28.90 15.03 3.51
N LYS A 12 28.29 15.99 4.20
CA LYS A 12 27.14 15.74 5.08
C LYS A 12 25.88 15.65 4.22
N VAL A 13 25.29 14.45 4.19
CA VAL A 13 24.04 14.18 3.46
C VAL A 13 22.94 13.87 4.47
N VAL A 14 21.78 14.51 4.32
CA VAL A 14 20.57 14.19 5.07
C VAL A 14 19.54 13.67 4.09
N LEU A 15 19.13 12.41 4.28
CA LEU A 15 17.97 11.86 3.59
C LEU A 15 16.74 12.17 4.45
N TYR A 16 15.75 12.81 3.84
CA TYR A 16 14.48 13.17 4.48
C TYR A 16 13.33 12.51 3.72
N TRP A 17 12.57 11.65 4.40
CA TRP A 17 11.42 10.97 3.84
C TRP A 17 10.14 11.54 4.40
N HIS A 18 9.33 12.13 3.52
CA HIS A 18 8.06 12.74 3.86
C HIS A 18 6.90 11.77 3.62
N MET A 19 6.38 11.17 4.69
CA MET A 19 5.27 10.21 4.60
C MET A 19 3.94 10.91 4.82
N HIS A 20 3.18 10.99 3.74
CA HIS A 20 1.86 11.60 3.75
C HIS A 20 0.87 10.83 2.89
N GLN A 21 -0.36 10.73 3.39
CA GLN A 21 -1.56 10.43 2.62
C GLN A 21 -2.68 11.36 3.09
N PRO A 22 -3.55 11.86 2.20
CA PRO A 22 -4.80 12.52 2.55
C PRO A 22 -5.71 11.64 3.42
N GLU A 23 -6.71 12.25 4.07
CA GLU A 23 -7.81 11.49 4.66
C GLU A 23 -8.66 10.88 3.53
N TYR A 24 -8.53 9.57 3.34
CA TYR A 24 -9.31 8.84 2.33
C TYR A 24 -10.59 8.25 2.90
N ARG A 25 -10.78 8.26 4.22
CA ARG A 25 -12.00 7.80 4.85
C ARG A 25 -13.05 8.90 4.81
N ASP A 26 -14.23 8.55 4.33
CA ASP A 26 -15.41 9.39 4.50
C ASP A 26 -15.77 9.43 6.00
N LEU A 27 -15.70 10.61 6.61
CA LEU A 27 -15.84 10.75 8.07
C LEU A 27 -17.27 10.50 8.58
N LEU A 28 -18.28 10.50 7.70
CA LEU A 28 -19.66 10.22 8.06
C LEU A 28 -19.96 8.72 8.07
N THR A 29 -19.47 8.02 7.06
CA THR A 29 -19.75 6.60 6.82
C THR A 29 -18.65 5.67 7.33
N GLY A 30 -17.43 6.19 7.49
CA GLY A 30 -16.22 5.42 7.79
C GLY A 30 -15.69 4.59 6.61
N VAL A 31 -16.30 4.70 5.42
CA VAL A 31 -15.90 3.96 4.22
C VAL A 31 -14.71 4.64 3.56
N TYR A 32 -13.71 3.84 3.17
CA TYR A 32 -12.56 4.36 2.44
C TYR A 32 -12.90 4.59 0.97
N GLN A 33 -12.60 5.79 0.48
CA GLN A 33 -12.81 6.20 -0.90
C GLN A 33 -11.65 5.80 -1.81
N GLN A 34 -10.45 5.64 -1.24
CA GLN A 34 -9.26 5.18 -1.95
C GLN A 34 -8.41 4.26 -1.05
N PRO A 35 -7.81 3.20 -1.62
CA PRO A 35 -7.05 2.18 -0.88
C PRO A 35 -5.59 2.59 -0.57
N TRP A 36 -5.20 3.83 -0.88
CA TRP A 36 -3.78 4.21 -0.98
C TRP A 36 -3.03 4.10 0.34
N THR A 37 -3.64 4.42 1.48
CA THR A 37 -2.97 4.35 2.78
C THR A 37 -2.46 2.94 3.07
N TYR A 38 -3.29 1.90 2.94
CA TYR A 38 -2.86 0.54 3.23
C TYR A 38 -1.94 -0.01 2.12
N LEU A 39 -2.20 0.31 0.86
CA LEU A 39 -1.35 -0.13 -0.26
C LEU A 39 0.08 0.41 -0.15
N HIS A 40 0.24 1.70 0.16
CA HIS A 40 1.56 2.28 0.42
C HIS A 40 2.18 1.75 1.71
N THR A 41 1.37 1.35 2.70
CA THR A 41 1.89 0.72 3.92
C THR A 41 2.50 -0.64 3.64
N ILE A 42 1.78 -1.54 2.96
CA ILE A 42 2.27 -2.89 2.63
C ILE A 42 3.34 -2.90 1.54
N LYS A 43 3.53 -1.76 0.85
CA LYS A 43 4.53 -1.57 -0.19
C LYS A 43 5.72 -0.76 0.28
N ASP A 44 5.55 0.54 0.46
CA ASP A 44 6.64 1.50 0.57
C ASP A 44 7.07 1.66 2.02
N TYR A 45 6.14 1.95 2.93
CA TYR A 45 6.48 2.26 4.31
C TYR A 45 7.12 1.06 5.02
N ILE A 46 6.64 -0.16 4.75
CA ILE A 46 7.25 -1.37 5.31
C ILE A 46 8.63 -1.66 4.69
N ASP A 47 8.79 -1.58 3.37
CA ASP A 47 10.06 -1.89 2.69
C ASP A 47 11.14 -0.87 3.05
N MET A 48 10.76 0.40 3.22
CA MET A 48 11.65 1.46 3.69
C MET A 48 12.16 1.21 5.12
N ALA A 49 11.32 0.74 6.03
CA ALA A 49 11.75 0.32 7.35
C ALA A 49 12.69 -0.89 7.27
N MET A 50 12.35 -1.90 6.47
CA MET A 50 13.16 -3.11 6.29
C MET A 50 14.54 -2.82 5.66
N HIS A 51 14.63 -1.81 4.78
CA HIS A 51 15.91 -1.35 4.26
C HIS A 51 16.82 -0.78 5.36
N LEU A 52 16.26 -0.03 6.30
CA LEU A 52 17.01 0.49 7.46
C LEU A 52 17.42 -0.65 8.40
N GLU A 53 16.51 -1.56 8.71
CA GLU A 53 16.80 -2.75 9.52
C GLU A 53 17.97 -3.59 8.93
N ALA A 54 18.03 -3.70 7.60
CA ALA A 54 19.11 -4.40 6.91
C ALA A 54 20.45 -3.63 6.86
N HIS A 55 20.44 -2.32 7.14
CA HIS A 55 21.62 -1.45 7.09
C HIS A 55 21.75 -0.63 8.38
N PRO A 56 22.23 -1.22 9.49
CA PRO A 56 22.20 -0.59 10.82
C PRO A 56 22.99 0.73 10.97
N GLN A 57 23.83 1.05 9.99
CA GLN A 57 24.60 2.30 9.95
C GLN A 57 23.88 3.43 9.18
N ALA A 58 22.84 3.11 8.42
CA ALA A 58 22.06 4.10 7.69
C ALA A 58 21.33 5.02 8.67
N ARG A 59 21.26 6.31 8.33
CA ARG A 59 20.55 7.31 9.11
C ARG A 59 19.68 8.18 8.23
N VAL A 60 18.43 8.38 8.64
CA VAL A 60 17.41 9.07 7.85
C VAL A 60 16.48 9.86 8.75
N VAL A 61 15.97 10.99 8.29
CA VAL A 61 14.87 11.69 8.94
C VAL A 61 13.57 11.20 8.32
N VAL A 62 12.63 10.75 9.14
CA VAL A 62 11.31 10.31 8.68
C VAL A 62 10.25 11.23 9.25
N ASN A 63 9.44 11.82 8.36
CA ASN A 63 8.28 12.62 8.74
C ASN A 63 7.01 11.81 8.55
N PHE A 64 6.12 11.87 9.53
CA PHE A 64 4.75 11.37 9.39
C PHE A 64 3.75 12.49 9.64
N THR A 65 2.77 12.61 8.73
CA THR A 65 1.55 13.37 9.02
C THR A 65 0.65 12.58 9.99
N PRO A 66 0.09 13.20 11.05
CA PRO A 66 -0.73 12.49 12.03
C PRO A 66 -1.89 11.68 11.40
N ILE A 67 -2.58 12.26 10.41
CA ILE A 67 -3.71 11.60 9.72
C ILE A 67 -3.30 10.31 8.98
N LEU A 68 -2.04 10.18 8.57
CA LEU A 68 -1.53 8.95 7.97
C LEU A 68 -1.45 7.84 9.03
N LEU A 69 -0.89 8.14 10.20
CA LEU A 69 -0.73 7.16 11.28
C LEU A 69 -2.08 6.64 11.79
N GLU A 70 -3.06 7.54 11.95
CA GLU A 70 -4.42 7.17 12.35
C GLU A 70 -5.09 6.25 11.32
N GLN A 71 -4.94 6.53 10.03
CA GLN A 71 -5.48 5.65 8.99
C GLN A 71 -4.77 4.28 8.97
N ILE A 72 -3.44 4.23 9.15
CA ILE A 72 -2.70 2.95 9.22
C ILE A 72 -3.21 2.11 10.39
N GLU A 73 -3.38 2.71 11.55
CA GLU A 73 -3.90 2.03 12.75
C GLU A 73 -5.35 1.56 12.55
N ASP A 74 -6.19 2.39 11.93
CA ASP A 74 -7.57 2.03 11.59
C ASP A 74 -7.61 0.81 10.63
N TYR A 75 -6.80 0.81 9.57
CA TYR A 75 -6.67 -0.34 8.67
C TYR A 75 -6.18 -1.60 9.40
N ALA A 76 -5.17 -1.49 10.25
CA ALA A 76 -4.68 -2.63 11.03
C ALA A 76 -5.78 -3.22 11.91
N ASN A 77 -6.54 -2.38 12.62
CA ASN A 77 -7.66 -2.80 13.46
C ASN A 77 -8.78 -3.45 12.65
N GLN A 78 -9.12 -2.91 11.48
CA GLN A 78 -10.12 -3.51 10.60
C GLN A 78 -9.73 -4.93 10.16
N VAL A 79 -8.48 -5.13 9.74
CA VAL A 79 -7.99 -6.45 9.32
C VAL A 79 -7.96 -7.43 10.51
N ILE A 80 -7.53 -6.99 11.69
CA ILE A 80 -7.56 -7.81 12.92
C ILE A 80 -8.99 -8.23 13.26
N ASN A 81 -9.95 -7.31 13.19
CA ASN A 81 -11.36 -7.60 13.46
C ASN A 81 -11.90 -8.60 12.44
N TYR A 82 -11.64 -8.41 11.15
CA TYR A 82 -11.99 -9.38 10.11
C TYR A 82 -11.41 -10.77 10.40
N LEU A 83 -10.11 -10.87 10.71
CA LEU A 83 -9.45 -12.15 10.96
C LEU A 83 -9.94 -12.85 12.24
N SER A 84 -10.44 -12.10 13.23
CA SER A 84 -10.85 -12.63 14.53
C SER A 84 -12.34 -12.94 14.66
N ASN A 85 -13.20 -12.15 14.00
CA ASN A 85 -14.65 -12.26 14.14
C ASN A 85 -15.41 -11.95 12.85
N GLU A 86 -14.73 -11.95 11.71
CA GLU A 86 -15.31 -11.71 10.37
C GLU A 86 -16.05 -10.37 10.24
N THR A 87 -15.71 -9.37 11.07
CA THR A 87 -16.25 -8.02 10.90
C THR A 87 -15.89 -7.50 9.50
N PRO A 88 -16.87 -7.07 8.68
CA PRO A 88 -16.60 -6.55 7.36
C PRO A 88 -15.67 -5.33 7.38
N MET A 89 -14.68 -5.34 6.50
CA MET A 89 -13.78 -4.21 6.30
C MET A 89 -14.50 -3.09 5.53
N ARG A 90 -14.20 -1.84 5.88
CA ARG A 90 -14.80 -0.62 5.31
C ARG A 90 -14.06 -0.10 4.08
N ASP A 91 -12.89 -0.66 3.76
CA ASP A 91 -12.27 -0.45 2.46
C ASP A 91 -12.88 -1.42 1.43
N PRO A 92 -13.47 -0.93 0.33
CA PRO A 92 -14.14 -1.81 -0.62
C PRO A 92 -13.22 -2.79 -1.33
N LEU A 93 -11.92 -2.50 -1.47
CA LEU A 93 -10.98 -3.37 -2.17
C LEU A 93 -10.53 -4.52 -1.27
N LEU A 94 -10.20 -4.22 -0.01
CA LEU A 94 -9.91 -5.25 0.99
C LEU A 94 -11.14 -6.11 1.28
N SER A 95 -12.32 -5.50 1.35
CA SER A 95 -13.58 -6.22 1.52
C SER A 95 -13.85 -7.16 0.34
N ALA A 96 -13.59 -6.71 -0.90
CA ALA A 96 -13.70 -7.55 -2.08
C ALA A 96 -12.68 -8.71 -2.09
N LEU A 97 -11.46 -8.50 -1.59
CA LEU A 97 -10.47 -9.57 -1.44
C LEU A 97 -10.96 -10.65 -0.46
N ALA A 98 -11.58 -10.26 0.65
CA ALA A 98 -12.17 -11.18 1.62
C ALA A 98 -13.37 -11.94 1.02
N TYR A 99 -14.24 -11.22 0.32
CA TYR A 99 -15.51 -11.72 -0.18
C TYR A 99 -15.67 -11.43 -1.69
N PRO A 100 -15.01 -12.20 -2.59
CA PRO A 100 -15.01 -11.92 -4.02
C PRO A 100 -16.32 -12.32 -4.71
N THR A 101 -17.27 -12.93 -3.99
CA THR A 101 -18.64 -13.18 -4.47
C THR A 101 -19.39 -11.86 -4.57
N ILE A 102 -19.01 -11.09 -5.57
CA ILE A 102 -19.64 -9.84 -5.91
C ILE A 102 -20.83 -10.23 -6.73
N SER A 103 -21.97 -10.21 -6.05
CA SER A 103 -23.33 -9.91 -6.52
C SER A 103 -23.56 -9.91 -8.04
N THR A 104 -24.78 -10.27 -8.46
CA THR A 104 -25.29 -10.00 -9.81
C THR A 104 -25.22 -8.52 -10.24
N ASP A 105 -24.78 -7.63 -9.34
CA ASP A 105 -24.39 -6.24 -9.64
C ASP A 105 -23.05 -6.14 -10.39
N TYR A 106 -23.13 -6.21 -11.73
CA TYR A 106 -21.99 -6.04 -12.63
C TYR A 106 -21.29 -4.67 -12.52
N SER A 107 -21.93 -3.65 -11.95
CA SER A 107 -21.30 -2.34 -11.76
C SER A 107 -20.18 -2.37 -10.71
N GLN A 108 -20.31 -3.22 -9.69
CA GLN A 108 -19.27 -3.41 -8.68
C GLN A 108 -18.07 -4.17 -9.25
N ARG A 109 -18.31 -5.17 -10.11
CA ARG A 109 -17.24 -5.88 -10.82
C ARG A 109 -16.40 -4.93 -11.66
N ILE A 110 -17.05 -4.06 -12.44
CA ILE A 110 -16.36 -3.03 -13.24
C ILE A 110 -15.50 -2.13 -12.34
N LYS A 111 -16.05 -1.66 -11.21
CA LYS A 111 -15.30 -0.81 -10.27
C LYS A 111 -14.03 -1.49 -9.76
N ILE A 112 -14.10 -2.78 -9.43
CA ILE A 112 -12.94 -3.52 -8.92
C ILE A 112 -11.92 -3.81 -10.02
N ILE A 113 -12.38 -4.17 -11.22
CA ILE A 113 -11.50 -4.33 -12.37
C ILE A 113 -10.76 -3.02 -12.63
N ASN A 114 -11.48 -1.90 -12.63
CA ASN A 114 -10.92 -0.56 -12.84
C ASN A 114 -9.99 -0.13 -11.69
N TRP A 115 -10.22 -0.57 -10.46
CA TRP A 115 -9.26 -0.36 -9.38
C TRP A 115 -8.01 -1.21 -9.57
N CYS A 116 -8.18 -2.48 -9.93
CA CYS A 116 -7.08 -3.40 -10.13
C CYS A 116 -6.21 -3.04 -11.34
N SER A 117 -6.69 -2.22 -12.27
CA SER A 117 -5.90 -1.70 -13.41
C SER A 117 -5.09 -0.43 -13.09
N ARG A 118 -5.31 0.21 -11.93
CA ARG A 118 -4.61 1.46 -11.54
C ARG A 118 -3.18 1.26 -11.04
N ALA A 119 -2.69 0.02 -10.98
CA ALA A 119 -1.29 -0.24 -10.64
C ALA A 119 -0.35 0.24 -11.77
N HIS A 120 0.88 0.61 -11.44
CA HIS A 120 1.82 1.10 -12.45
C HIS A 120 2.10 0.02 -13.50
N GLU A 121 1.79 0.30 -14.77
CA GLU A 121 1.80 -0.67 -15.86
C GLU A 121 3.16 -1.40 -15.99
N LYS A 122 4.26 -0.66 -16.20
CA LYS A 122 5.58 -1.26 -16.43
C LYS A 122 6.19 -1.94 -15.20
N HIS A 123 6.09 -1.30 -14.03
CA HIS A 123 6.82 -1.71 -12.83
C HIS A 123 6.06 -2.69 -11.93
N VAL A 124 4.73 -2.74 -12.05
CA VAL A 124 3.87 -3.61 -11.24
C VAL A 124 3.15 -4.64 -12.12
N ILE A 125 2.40 -4.21 -13.14
CA ILE A 125 1.57 -5.11 -13.95
C ILE A 125 2.43 -6.01 -14.85
N GLN A 126 3.21 -5.42 -15.76
CA GLN A 126 4.03 -6.15 -16.74
C GLN A 126 5.16 -6.95 -16.10
N ARG A 127 5.52 -6.65 -14.85
CA ARG A 127 6.51 -7.41 -14.09
C ARG A 127 6.07 -8.86 -13.86
N PHE A 128 4.77 -9.12 -13.74
CA PHE A 128 4.22 -10.44 -13.46
C PHE A 128 3.38 -10.91 -14.64
N PRO A 129 3.83 -11.92 -15.42
CA PRO A 129 3.10 -12.37 -16.61
C PRO A 129 1.64 -12.77 -16.34
N ALA A 130 1.36 -13.43 -15.21
CA ALA A 130 0.00 -13.81 -14.84
C ALA A 130 -0.90 -12.60 -14.55
N TYR A 131 -0.41 -11.60 -13.82
CA TYR A 131 -1.16 -10.36 -13.58
C TYR A 131 -1.40 -9.59 -14.88
N HIS A 132 -0.37 -9.46 -15.71
CA HIS A 132 -0.48 -8.79 -17.01
C HIS A 132 -1.51 -9.48 -17.93
N ARG A 133 -1.57 -10.81 -17.94
CA ARG A 133 -2.62 -11.55 -18.69
C ARG A 133 -4.02 -11.19 -18.22
N LEU A 134 -4.26 -11.10 -16.91
CA LEU A 134 -5.55 -10.73 -16.36
C LEU A 134 -5.95 -9.30 -16.79
N ILE A 135 -5.03 -8.34 -16.66
CA ILE A 135 -5.29 -6.96 -17.08
C ILE A 135 -5.63 -6.85 -18.57
N LYS A 136 -4.89 -7.56 -19.44
CA LYS A 136 -5.20 -7.60 -20.87
C LYS A 136 -6.60 -8.13 -21.17
N ILE A 137 -7.03 -9.17 -20.47
CA ILE A 137 -8.40 -9.70 -20.61
C ILE A 137 -9.42 -8.60 -20.30
N SER A 138 -9.26 -7.86 -19.19
CA SER A 138 -10.19 -6.76 -18.89
C SER A 138 -10.15 -5.63 -19.91
N GLU A 139 -8.98 -5.28 -20.46
CA GLU A 139 -8.84 -4.23 -21.47
C GLU A 139 -9.53 -4.61 -22.78
N GLU A 140 -9.36 -5.86 -23.23
CA GLU A 140 -9.97 -6.38 -24.46
C GLU A 140 -11.50 -6.49 -24.36
N LEU A 141 -12.03 -6.86 -23.19
CA LEU A 141 -13.46 -6.96 -22.94
C LEU A 141 -14.14 -5.59 -22.77
N GLY A 142 -13.40 -4.57 -22.35
CA GLY A 142 -13.88 -3.23 -22.09
C GLY A 142 -14.82 -3.14 -20.88
N GLU A 143 -15.45 -1.99 -20.70
CA GLU A 143 -16.30 -1.68 -19.53
C GLU A 143 -17.78 -2.03 -19.72
N ASN A 144 -18.15 -2.80 -20.75
CA ASN A 144 -19.55 -3.13 -21.02
C ASN A 144 -20.08 -4.12 -19.97
N PRO A 145 -21.11 -3.77 -19.17
CA PRO A 145 -21.65 -4.66 -18.13
C PRO A 145 -22.11 -6.03 -18.65
N GLN A 146 -22.62 -6.11 -19.89
CA GLN A 146 -23.04 -7.37 -20.50
C GLN A 146 -21.86 -8.29 -20.81
N VAL A 147 -20.69 -7.73 -21.10
CA VAL A 147 -19.46 -8.49 -21.37
C VAL A 147 -18.80 -8.91 -20.06
N VAL A 148 -18.74 -8.01 -19.09
CA VAL A 148 -18.25 -8.30 -17.73
C VAL A 148 -19.07 -9.39 -17.04
N ALA A 149 -20.33 -9.58 -17.42
CA ALA A 149 -21.16 -10.68 -16.94
C ALA A 149 -20.62 -12.08 -17.27
N TYR A 150 -19.77 -12.21 -18.29
CA TYR A 150 -19.12 -13.47 -18.63
C TYR A 150 -17.84 -13.74 -17.83
N LEU A 151 -17.35 -12.75 -17.07
CA LEU A 151 -16.20 -12.94 -16.19
C LEU A 151 -16.63 -13.72 -14.94
N THR A 152 -15.97 -14.85 -14.72
CA THR A 152 -16.22 -15.73 -13.57
C THR A 152 -15.77 -15.08 -12.27
N ASP A 153 -16.33 -15.55 -11.15
CA ASP A 153 -15.88 -15.13 -9.81
C ASP A 153 -14.41 -15.50 -9.58
N GLN A 154 -13.94 -16.58 -10.21
CA GLN A 154 -12.54 -16.96 -10.18
C GLN A 154 -11.63 -15.92 -10.84
N TYR A 155 -12.06 -15.32 -11.96
CA TYR A 155 -11.30 -14.23 -12.58
C TYR A 155 -11.17 -13.03 -11.63
N ILE A 156 -12.25 -12.66 -10.95
CA ILE A 156 -12.25 -11.54 -9.99
C ILE A 156 -11.36 -11.87 -8.79
N SER A 157 -11.45 -13.10 -8.25
CA SER A 157 -10.57 -13.60 -7.19
C SER A 157 -9.10 -13.50 -7.60
N ASP A 158 -8.76 -14.00 -8.79
CA ASP A 158 -7.37 -14.00 -9.27
C ASP A 158 -6.85 -12.58 -9.51
N LEU A 159 -7.69 -11.69 -10.03
CA LEU A 159 -7.34 -10.29 -10.25
C LEU A 159 -7.09 -9.55 -8.94
N LEU A 160 -7.97 -9.75 -7.94
CA LEU A 160 -7.82 -9.17 -6.60
C LEU A 160 -6.52 -9.64 -5.94
N VAL A 161 -6.24 -10.95 -5.96
CA VAL A 161 -5.00 -11.48 -5.38
C VAL A 161 -3.78 -10.89 -6.09
N TRP A 162 -3.76 -10.87 -7.43
CA TRP A 162 -2.62 -10.33 -8.17
C TRP A 162 -2.39 -8.84 -7.97
N TYR A 163 -3.47 -8.05 -7.86
CA TYR A 163 -3.35 -6.64 -7.53
C TYR A 163 -2.56 -6.46 -6.23
N HIS A 164 -2.98 -7.13 -5.17
CA HIS A 164 -2.34 -7.03 -3.86
C HIS A 164 -0.91 -7.60 -3.87
N LEU A 165 -0.66 -8.76 -4.51
CA LEU A 165 0.69 -9.31 -4.68
C LEU A 165 1.62 -8.35 -5.45
N GLY A 166 1.09 -7.63 -6.43
CA GLY A 166 1.81 -6.59 -7.17
C GLY A 166 2.24 -5.42 -6.27
N TRP A 167 1.36 -5.04 -5.34
CA TRP A 167 1.61 -3.98 -4.36
C TRP A 167 2.52 -4.38 -3.21
N LEU A 168 2.67 -5.66 -2.86
CA LEU A 168 3.55 -6.04 -1.75
C LEU A 168 5.00 -5.58 -1.93
N ALA A 169 5.59 -5.13 -0.82
CA ALA A 169 7.00 -4.78 -0.67
C ALA A 169 7.94 -5.83 -1.29
N GLU A 170 9.06 -5.39 -1.87
CA GLU A 170 10.00 -6.30 -2.52
C GLU A 170 10.61 -7.27 -1.53
N HIS A 171 10.96 -6.79 -0.33
CA HIS A 171 11.49 -7.64 0.70
C HIS A 171 10.49 -8.74 1.10
N VAL A 172 9.21 -8.40 1.29
CA VAL A 172 8.15 -9.36 1.66
C VAL A 172 8.00 -10.45 0.61
N ARG A 173 7.92 -10.08 -0.68
CA ARG A 173 7.86 -11.07 -1.79
C ARG A 173 9.05 -12.03 -1.81
N ARG A 174 10.21 -11.57 -1.33
CA ARG A 174 11.46 -12.34 -1.34
C ARG A 174 11.72 -13.12 -0.06
N SER A 175 11.08 -12.79 1.07
CA SER A 175 11.32 -13.42 2.36
C SER A 175 10.17 -14.31 2.82
N ASP A 176 8.92 -13.89 2.61
CA ASP A 176 7.73 -14.60 3.14
C ASP A 176 7.39 -15.84 2.28
N LEU A 177 7.34 -17.01 2.92
CA LEU A 177 7.08 -18.28 2.25
C LEU A 177 5.64 -18.40 1.72
N ARG A 178 4.67 -17.78 2.39
CA ARG A 178 3.26 -17.75 1.98
C ARG A 178 3.12 -16.96 0.69
N ILE A 179 3.72 -15.77 0.64
CA ILE A 179 3.71 -14.92 -0.56
C ILE A 179 4.44 -15.58 -1.72
N LYS A 180 5.58 -16.25 -1.48
CA LYS A 180 6.25 -17.04 -2.53
C LYS A 180 5.37 -18.16 -3.09
N ARG A 181 4.63 -18.85 -2.22
CA ARG A 181 3.69 -19.91 -2.62
C ARG A 181 2.58 -19.33 -3.50
N LEU A 182 1.98 -18.22 -3.10
CA LEU A 182 0.95 -17.52 -3.87
C LEU A 182 1.48 -17.07 -5.24
N LEU A 183 2.63 -16.39 -5.28
CA LEU A 183 3.28 -15.98 -6.53
C LEU A 183 3.53 -17.16 -7.49
N LYS A 184 3.86 -18.34 -6.96
CA LYS A 184 4.06 -19.56 -7.76
C LYS A 184 2.75 -20.19 -8.23
N LYS A 185 1.64 -20.02 -7.51
CA LYS A 185 0.33 -20.59 -7.86
C LYS A 185 -0.23 -19.96 -9.15
N GLU A 186 0.05 -18.68 -9.37
CA GLU A 186 -0.34 -17.87 -10.52
C GLU A 186 -1.84 -17.65 -10.76
N HIS A 187 -2.71 -18.60 -10.48
CA HIS A 187 -4.14 -18.50 -10.76
C HIS A 187 -4.94 -19.48 -9.89
N SER A 188 -6.27 -19.46 -10.03
CA SER A 188 -7.17 -20.34 -9.30
C SER A 188 -7.02 -20.19 -7.78
N TYR A 189 -6.87 -18.95 -7.31
CA TYR A 189 -6.78 -18.65 -5.90
C TYR A 189 -8.12 -18.90 -5.21
N ASP A 190 -8.08 -19.70 -4.16
CA ASP A 190 -9.24 -20.11 -3.37
C ASP A 190 -9.39 -19.24 -2.11
N ASP A 191 -10.38 -19.56 -1.29
CA ASP A 191 -10.69 -18.81 -0.08
C ASP A 191 -9.54 -18.85 0.93
N HIS A 192 -8.81 -19.97 0.99
CA HIS A 192 -7.66 -20.11 1.87
C HIS A 192 -6.50 -19.22 1.43
N ASP A 193 -6.21 -19.15 0.12
CA ASP A 193 -5.17 -18.27 -0.40
C ASP A 193 -5.46 -16.79 -0.13
N ARG A 194 -6.71 -16.36 -0.32
CA ARG A 194 -7.10 -14.97 -0.03
C ARG A 194 -7.02 -14.66 1.45
N TYR A 195 -7.50 -15.57 2.30
CA TYR A 195 -7.36 -15.43 3.75
C TYR A 195 -5.89 -15.37 4.18
N GLU A 196 -5.02 -16.20 3.61
CA GLU A 196 -3.58 -16.17 3.86
C GLU A 196 -2.97 -14.81 3.45
N LEU A 197 -3.34 -14.29 2.28
CA LEU A 197 -2.90 -12.97 1.83
C LEU A 197 -3.38 -11.84 2.75
N ILE A 198 -4.64 -11.86 3.18
CA ILE A 198 -5.18 -10.88 4.14
C ILE A 198 -4.43 -10.98 5.48
N THR A 199 -4.07 -12.19 5.90
CA THR A 199 -3.26 -12.40 7.11
C THR A 199 -1.90 -11.72 6.97
N VAL A 200 -1.21 -11.87 5.83
CA VAL A 200 0.06 -11.16 5.58
C VAL A 200 -0.16 -9.65 5.58
N ILE A 201 -1.19 -9.14 4.92
CA ILE A 201 -1.53 -7.71 4.91
C ILE A 201 -1.71 -7.17 6.32
N GLY A 202 -2.45 -7.91 7.17
CA GLY A 202 -2.65 -7.56 8.58
C GLY A 202 -1.33 -7.48 9.36
N GLU A 203 -0.46 -8.48 9.22
CA GLU A 203 0.85 -8.49 9.87
C GLU A 203 1.74 -7.30 9.45
N LEU A 204 1.70 -6.92 8.16
CA LEU A 204 2.44 -5.76 7.65
C LEU A 204 1.88 -4.44 8.20
N LEU A 205 0.55 -4.28 8.20
CA LEU A 205 -0.11 -3.09 8.73
C LEU A 205 0.18 -2.92 10.23
N THR A 206 -0.03 -3.97 11.01
CA THR A 206 0.18 -3.96 12.47
C THR A 206 1.65 -3.75 12.85
N SER A 207 2.60 -4.26 12.05
CA SER A 207 4.03 -4.14 12.37
C SER A 207 4.68 -2.83 11.91
N THR A 208 4.09 -2.10 10.97
CA THR A 208 4.69 -0.88 10.40
C THR A 208 5.06 0.16 11.48
N ILE A 209 4.10 0.61 12.29
CA ILE A 209 4.35 1.65 13.32
C ILE A 209 5.35 1.16 14.38
N PRO A 210 5.23 -0.06 14.94
CA PRO A 210 6.23 -0.62 15.85
C PRO A 210 7.65 -0.67 15.27
N ARG A 211 7.83 -0.98 13.99
CA ARG A 211 9.17 -1.01 13.35
C ARG A 211 9.82 0.38 13.34
N TYR A 212 9.08 1.41 12.95
CA TYR A 212 9.59 2.79 13.01
C TYR A 212 9.90 3.24 14.45
N ARG A 213 9.15 2.75 15.45
CA ARG A 213 9.48 2.99 16.87
C ARG A 213 10.85 2.39 17.23
N VAL A 214 11.09 1.13 16.89
CA VAL A 214 12.38 0.45 17.14
C VAL A 214 13.54 1.15 16.41
N LEU A 215 13.32 1.60 15.16
CA LEU A 215 14.30 2.36 14.40
C LEU A 215 14.64 3.72 15.06
N THR A 216 13.67 4.34 15.73
CA THR A 216 13.87 5.58 16.47
C THR A 216 14.67 5.32 17.75
N GLU A 217 14.30 4.29 18.51
CA GLU A 217 14.99 3.88 19.74
C GLU A 217 16.45 3.47 19.49
N SER A 218 16.71 2.82 18.35
CA SER A 218 18.07 2.48 17.90
C SER A 218 18.84 3.66 17.29
N LYS A 219 18.25 4.86 17.23
CA LYS A 219 18.85 6.09 16.68
C LYS A 219 19.25 5.98 15.19
N GLN A 220 18.62 5.07 14.46
CA GLN A 220 18.76 5.00 13.00
C GLN A 220 17.89 6.06 12.33
N ILE A 221 16.76 6.42 12.93
CA ILE A 221 15.93 7.50 12.42
C ILE A 221 15.72 8.61 13.44
N GLU A 222 15.58 9.81 12.90
CA GLU A 222 15.01 10.95 13.61
C GLU A 222 13.57 11.14 13.11
N LEU A 223 12.61 11.26 14.03
CA LEU A 223 11.22 11.50 13.69
C LEU A 223 10.93 13.00 13.64
N SER A 224 10.20 13.41 12.60
CA SER A 224 9.55 14.72 12.53
C SER A 224 8.07 14.55 12.23
N THR A 225 7.30 15.64 12.37
CA THR A 225 5.87 15.64 12.03
C THR A 225 5.50 16.94 11.34
N THR A 226 4.37 16.90 10.63
CA THR A 226 3.77 18.00 9.88
C THR A 226 2.34 18.18 10.39
N PRO A 227 1.69 19.37 10.23
CA PRO A 227 0.37 19.57 10.80
C PRO A 227 -0.66 18.54 10.35
N TYR A 228 -1.64 18.30 11.23
CA TYR A 228 -2.55 17.15 11.24
C TYR A 228 -2.96 16.62 9.86
N ALA A 229 -3.59 17.46 9.04
CA ALA A 229 -4.13 17.09 7.71
C ALA A 229 -3.30 17.65 6.53
N HIS A 230 -2.02 17.97 6.76
CA HIS A 230 -1.13 18.54 5.75
C HIS A 230 -1.70 19.78 5.01
N PRO A 231 -2.23 20.79 5.73
CA PRO A 231 -2.79 21.96 5.10
C PRO A 231 -1.72 22.81 4.40
N MET A 232 -2.12 23.51 3.35
CA MET A 232 -1.33 24.61 2.78
C MET A 232 -1.38 25.81 3.74
N ILE A 233 -0.53 25.80 4.77
CA ILE A 233 -0.54 26.81 5.86
C ILE A 233 -0.59 28.25 5.34
N PRO A 234 0.21 28.66 4.32
CA PRO A 234 0.15 30.03 3.83
C PRO A 234 -1.27 30.45 3.40
N LEU A 235 -2.01 29.57 2.73
CA LEU A 235 -3.38 29.83 2.28
C LEU A 235 -4.41 29.82 3.41
N LEU A 236 -4.11 29.19 4.55
CA LEU A 236 -4.94 29.30 5.76
C LEU A 236 -4.77 30.64 6.47
N VAL A 237 -3.59 31.26 6.33
CA VAL A 237 -3.28 32.55 6.95
C VAL A 237 -3.75 33.69 6.06
N ASP A 238 -3.43 33.64 4.76
CA ASP A 238 -3.83 34.64 3.77
C ASP A 238 -3.99 34.01 2.38
N LEU A 239 -5.20 34.06 1.81
CA LEU A 239 -5.45 33.55 0.46
C LEU A 239 -4.72 34.34 -0.63
N ASN A 240 -4.33 35.58 -0.36
CA ASN A 240 -3.62 36.42 -1.35
C ASN A 240 -2.16 36.00 -1.56
N CYS A 241 -1.57 35.17 -0.67
CA CYS A 241 -0.20 34.69 -0.85
C CYS A 241 -0.02 33.80 -2.09
N ALA A 242 -1.11 33.29 -2.68
CA ALA A 242 -1.08 32.56 -3.94
C ALA A 242 -0.66 33.42 -5.14
N LEU A 243 -0.75 34.74 -5.04
CA LEU A 243 -0.42 35.68 -6.12
C LEU A 243 1.08 36.02 -6.19
N GLU A 244 1.85 35.61 -5.18
CA GLU A 244 3.29 35.93 -5.06
C GLU A 244 4.21 34.75 -5.46
N ALA A 245 3.62 33.65 -5.96
CA ALA A 245 4.33 32.41 -6.31
C ALA A 245 4.76 32.33 -7.79
#